data_AF-A0A450UB70-F1
#
_entry.id   AF-A0A450UB70-F1
#
_cell.length_a   1.000
_cell.length_b   1.000
_cell.length_c   1.000
_cell.angle_alpha   90.00
_cell.angle_beta   90.00
_cell.angle_gamma   90.00
#
_symmetry.space_group_name_H-M   'P 1'
#
loop_
_entity.id
_entity.type
_entity.pdbx_description
1 polymer ?
#
loop_
_entity_poly.entity_id
_entity_poly.type
_entity_poly.pdbx_seq_one_letter_code
_entity_poly.pdbx_strand_id
1 'polypeptide(L)'
;MGHTRKIELAYVINVIETEAERARSLRMTDFEDAVVAGAAESAGCKWVVTRNPKDFSASPVSALTPEEFLAHCSNERDHAR
;
A
#
# COMPACT_ATOMS: atom_id res chain seq x y z
N MET A 1 19.21 -21.95 -1.49
CA MET A 1 18.33 -21.91 -2.67
C MET A 1 17.17 -20.97 -2.36
N GLY A 2 17.17 -19.76 -2.90
CA GLY A 2 16.14 -18.75 -2.58
C GLY A 2 14.85 -19.04 -3.34
N HIS A 3 13.75 -19.24 -2.63
CA HIS A 3 12.43 -19.32 -3.25
C HIS A 3 12.01 -17.92 -3.72
N THR A 4 12.08 -17.67 -5.03
CA THR A 4 11.52 -16.46 -5.64
C THR A 4 10.01 -16.54 -5.56
N ARG A 5 9.37 -15.69 -4.74
CA ARG A 5 7.91 -15.57 -4.70
C ARG A 5 7.46 -14.70 -5.87
N LYS A 6 6.62 -15.23 -6.74
CA LYS A 6 6.01 -14.48 -7.83
C LYS A 6 4.72 -13.82 -7.34
N ILE A 7 4.48 -12.60 -7.79
CA ILE A 7 3.16 -11.97 -7.72
C ILE A 7 2.33 -12.62 -8.82
N GLU A 8 1.25 -13.32 -8.46
CA GLU A 8 0.44 -14.08 -9.41
C GLU A 8 -0.73 -13.26 -9.98
N LEU A 9 -1.16 -12.22 -9.27
CA LEU A 9 -2.28 -11.35 -9.65
C LEU A 9 -1.96 -9.89 -9.36
N ALA A 10 -2.26 -9.03 -10.33
CA ALA A 10 -2.22 -7.58 -10.20
C ALA A 10 -3.51 -6.99 -10.76
N TYR A 11 -4.10 -6.04 -10.03
CA TYR A 11 -5.28 -5.30 -10.46
C TYR A 11 -4.89 -3.84 -10.66
N VAL A 12 -5.39 -3.23 -11.74
CA VAL A 12 -5.29 -1.78 -11.93
C VAL A 12 -6.57 -1.17 -11.38
N ILE A 13 -6.42 -0.22 -10.46
CA ILE A 13 -7.53 0.51 -9.85
C ILE A 13 -7.65 1.85 -10.58
N ASN A 14 -8.87 2.22 -10.96
CA ASN A 14 -9.14 3.53 -11.51
C ASN A 14 -9.24 4.56 -10.39
N VAL A 15 -8.60 5.70 -10.57
CA VAL A 15 -8.76 6.88 -9.72
C VAL A 15 -9.79 7.78 -10.39
N ILE A 16 -10.91 8.01 -9.73
CA ILE A 16 -11.94 8.94 -10.19
C ILE A 16 -12.03 10.12 -9.22
N GLU A 17 -13.05 10.96 -9.37
CA GLU A 17 -13.23 12.17 -8.56
C GLU A 17 -13.20 11.88 -7.05
N THR A 18 -13.79 10.77 -6.61
CA THR A 18 -13.86 10.40 -5.19
C THR A 18 -12.48 10.22 -4.55
N GLU A 19 -11.55 9.54 -5.20
CA GLU A 19 -10.19 9.33 -4.71
C GLU A 19 -9.38 10.63 -4.76
N ALA A 20 -9.60 11.48 -5.76
CA ALA A 20 -8.93 12.78 -5.87
C ALA A 20 -9.41 13.77 -4.80
N GLU A 21 -10.71 13.80 -4.50
CA GLU A 21 -11.27 14.57 -3.38
C GLU A 21 -10.74 14.06 -2.05
N ARG A 22 -10.70 12.73 -1.88
CA ARG A 22 -10.13 12.11 -0.70
C ARG A 22 -8.66 12.49 -0.52
N ALA A 23 -7.86 12.40 -1.58
CA ALA A 23 -6.45 12.79 -1.57
C ALA A 23 -6.27 14.25 -1.11
N ARG A 24 -7.12 15.17 -1.60
CA ARG A 24 -7.06 16.59 -1.24
C ARG A 24 -7.37 16.86 0.24
N SER A 25 -8.11 15.97 0.90
CA SER A 25 -8.40 16.05 2.34
C SER A 25 -7.27 15.50 3.22
N LEU A 26 -6.31 14.76 2.65
CA LEU A 26 -5.22 14.16 3.40
C LEU A 26 -4.17 15.22 3.76
N ARG A 27 -3.59 15.08 4.95
CA ARG A 27 -2.47 15.91 5.42
C ARG A 27 -1.13 15.38 4.90
N MET A 28 -1.07 15.07 3.61
CA MET A 28 0.11 14.57 2.93
C MET A 28 0.70 15.70 2.07
N THR A 29 2.02 15.81 2.08
CA THR A 29 2.73 16.92 1.40
C THR A 29 2.71 16.75 -0.11
N ASP A 30 2.86 15.51 -0.59
CA ASP A 30 2.87 15.18 -2.01
C ASP A 30 1.48 14.71 -2.45
N PHE A 31 0.96 15.30 -3.53
CA PHE A 31 -0.38 14.99 -4.02
C PHE A 31 -0.44 13.64 -4.73
N GLU A 32 0.63 13.20 -5.41
CA GLU A 32 0.68 11.88 -6.03
C GLU A 32 0.58 10.79 -4.95
N ASP A 33 1.36 10.93 -3.88
CA ASP A 33 1.29 10.00 -2.74
C ASP A 33 -0.08 10.03 -2.07
N ALA A 34 -0.72 11.21 -1.95
CA ALA A 34 -2.07 11.34 -1.41
C ALA A 34 -3.11 10.62 -2.29
N VAL A 35 -2.98 10.68 -3.62
CA VAL A 35 -3.85 9.96 -4.56
C VAL A 35 -3.63 8.46 -4.45
N VAL A 36 -2.38 7.99 -4.35
CA VAL A 36 -2.07 6.57 -4.10
C VAL A 36 -2.71 6.11 -2.79
N ALA A 37 -2.60 6.90 -1.72
CA ALA A 37 -3.19 6.59 -0.42
C ALA A 37 -4.73 6.53 -0.47
N GLY A 38 -5.37 7.47 -1.15
CA GLY A 38 -6.83 7.47 -1.36
C GLY A 38 -7.31 6.28 -2.20
N ALA A 39 -6.58 5.92 -3.26
CA ALA A 39 -6.88 4.74 -4.07
C ALA A 39 -6.72 3.44 -3.28
N ALA A 40 -5.66 3.33 -2.48
CA ALA A 40 -5.42 2.18 -1.61
C ALA A 40 -6.53 2.03 -0.56
N GLU A 41 -6.99 3.14 0.03
CA GLU A 41 -8.10 3.16 0.99
C GLU A 41 -9.41 2.70 0.33
N SER A 42 -9.73 3.25 -0.85
CA SER A 42 -10.94 2.90 -1.64
C SER A 42 -10.96 1.42 -2.04
N ALA A 43 -9.80 0.87 -2.40
CA ALA A 43 -9.65 -0.55 -2.74
C ALA A 43 -9.58 -1.50 -1.54
N GLY A 44 -9.64 -0.99 -0.30
CA GLY A 44 -9.53 -1.80 0.91
C GLY A 44 -8.16 -2.46 1.09
N CYS A 45 -7.10 -1.85 0.56
CA CYS A 45 -5.74 -2.34 0.70
C CYS A 45 -5.30 -2.28 2.17
N LYS A 46 -4.64 -3.35 2.64
CA LYS A 46 -4.05 -3.38 3.99
C LYS A 46 -2.77 -2.54 4.07
N TRP A 47 -2.00 -2.50 2.98
CA TRP A 47 -0.70 -1.85 2.94
C TRP A 47 -0.43 -1.15 1.61
N VAL A 48 0.33 -0.06 1.65
CA VAL A 48 1.07 0.50 0.51
C VAL A 48 2.51 -0.01 0.60
N VAL A 49 3.01 -0.69 -0.43
CA VAL A 49 4.41 -1.15 -0.47
C VAL A 49 5.26 -0.15 -1.24
N THR A 50 6.19 0.52 -0.56
CA THR A 50 7.00 1.61 -1.12
C THR A 50 8.40 1.65 -0.51
N ARG A 51 9.37 2.23 -1.23
CA ARG A 51 10.73 2.43 -0.69
C ARG A 51 10.81 3.57 0.33
N ASN A 52 9.82 4.46 0.36
CA ASN A 52 9.81 5.65 1.22
C ASN A 52 8.56 5.71 2.13
N PRO A 53 8.39 4.77 3.08
CA PRO A 53 7.19 4.70 3.92
C PRO A 53 6.91 5.98 4.73
N LYS A 54 7.95 6.78 5.01
CA LYS A 54 7.82 8.08 5.71
C LYS A 54 6.93 9.10 4.99
N ASP A 55 6.87 9.03 3.65
CA ASP A 55 6.08 9.96 2.83
C ASP A 55 4.57 9.68 3.02
N PHE A 56 4.24 8.47 3.47
CA PHE A 56 2.88 8.01 3.80
C PHE A 56 2.56 8.10 5.30
N SER A 57 3.33 8.84 6.10
CA SER A 57 3.09 8.93 7.56
C SER A 57 1.71 9.48 7.96
N ALA A 58 1.09 10.29 7.10
CA ALA A 58 -0.28 10.79 7.26
C ALA A 58 -1.32 10.04 6.42
N SER A 59 -0.94 8.92 5.80
CA SER A 59 -1.83 8.07 4.99
C SER A 59 -2.82 7.30 5.87
N PRO A 60 -4.07 7.11 5.42
CA PRO A 60 -5.03 6.21 6.07
C PRO A 60 -4.65 4.74 5.93
N VAL A 61 -3.85 4.39 4.92
CA VAL A 61 -3.32 3.04 4.69
C VAL A 61 -1.85 2.99 5.10
N SER A 62 -1.49 2.04 5.95
CA SER A 62 -0.11 1.88 6.43
C SER A 62 0.85 1.57 5.28
N ALA A 63 2.01 2.20 5.29
CA ALA A 63 3.07 1.91 4.33
C ALA A 63 4.16 1.01 4.91
N LEU A 64 4.70 0.12 4.08
CA LEU A 64 5.81 -0.78 4.41
C LEU A 64 6.85 -0.77 3.30
N THR A 65 8.10 -1.06 3.65
CA THR A 65 9.10 -1.41 2.65
C THR A 65 8.82 -2.77 2.01
N PRO A 66 9.35 -3.05 0.80
CA PRO A 66 9.26 -4.39 0.23
C PRO A 66 9.80 -5.49 1.16
N GLU A 67 10.89 -5.21 1.90
CA GLU A 67 11.48 -6.14 2.85
C GLU A 67 10.57 -6.40 4.04
N GLU A 68 9.95 -5.35 4.59
CA GLU A 68 8.98 -5.46 5.69
C GLU A 68 7.73 -6.23 5.26
N PHE A 69 7.23 -5.98 4.05
CA PHE A 69 6.10 -6.71 3.49
C PHE A 69 6.41 -8.21 3.35
N LEU A 70 7.59 -8.57 2.82
CA LEU A 70 8.01 -9.97 2.70
C LEU A 70 8.15 -10.68 4.05
N ALA A 71 8.56 -9.96 5.10
CA ALA A 71 8.59 -10.48 6.46
C ALA A 71 7.18 -10.80 6.99
N HIS A 72 6.20 -9.90 6.79
CA HIS A 72 4.80 -10.14 7.16
C HIS A 72 4.21 -11.37 6.44
N CYS A 73 4.46 -11.50 5.13
CA CYS A 73 3.98 -12.66 4.35
C CYS A 73 4.64 -13.99 4.74
N SER A 74 5.75 -13.96 5.46
CA SER A 74 6.40 -15.17 5.98
C SER A 74 5.76 -15.59 7.30
N ASN A 75 5.50 -14.63 8.20
CA ASN A 75 4.91 -14.87 9.53
C ASN A 75 3.44 -15.34 9.49
N GLU A 76 2.64 -14.89 8.53
CA GLU A 76 1.24 -15.32 8.36
C GLU A 76 1.12 -16.81 7.97
N ARG A 77 2.16 -17.42 7.38
CA ARG A 77 2.16 -18.87 7.04
C ARG A 77 2.46 -19.76 8.23
N ASP A 78 3.27 -19.30 9.19
CA ASP A 78 3.68 -20.10 10.34
C ASP A 78 2.55 -20.26 11.36
N HIS A 79 1.58 -19.33 11.38
CA HIS A 79 0.38 -19.40 12.23
C HIS A 79 -0.83 -20.04 11.53
N ALA A 80 -0.74 -20.31 10.22
CA ALA A 80 -1.77 -21.00 9.44
C ALA A 80 -1.52 -22.52 9.32
N ARG A 81 -0.55 -23.04 10.08
CA ARG A 81 -0.29 -24.48 10.30
C ARG A 81 -0.63 -24.84 11.73
#